data_AF-A0A376B8H1-F1
#
_entry.id   AF-A0A376B8H1-F1
#
_cell.length_a   1.000
_cell.length_b   1.000
_cell.length_c   1.000
_cell.angle_alpha   90.00
_cell.angle_beta   90.00
_cell.angle_gamma   90.00
#
_symmetry.space_group_name_H-M   'P 1'
#
loop_
_entity.id
_entity.type
_entity.pdbx_description
1 polymer ?
#
loop_
_entity_poly.entity_id
_entity_poly.type
_entity_poly.pdbx_seq_one_letter_code
_entity_poly.pdbx_strand_id
1 'polypeptide(L)'
;MGKGIAKFGFKSGILPKIRPILKTPTMKQKKHILMEENLKQKNSKSGYAENIPHPQGIQRNQPPMKFIEIESQIRKTVPPPKSNSDNMTSNKSTVAQVKSSTASLRREYLASSLRKEEERLIKLQNFLEEKKQIVQERKKNEQTKLLKSSSIENNLTTPTLHDMLSFIPEDDNTNKRKPLPFMRPRTEEEEEILKLKREYNREIIIFKAKKRRLEKLLQLYHVSSNFIVTEEQLLAKIDNVFSQKNAVDRAIKFNLFGNTDLTADSATKTKTRIVNQLLGTMGPNHYVGLPKVINYMNGDSIKDNQKKPDQQQEK
;
A
#
# COMPACT_ATOMS: atom_id res chain seq x y z
N MET A 1 -42.33 24.06 -8.12
CA MET A 1 -41.38 24.41 -7.03
C MET A 1 -39.99 23.89 -7.38
N GLY A 2 -38.93 24.69 -7.28
CA GLY A 2 -37.59 24.27 -7.73
C GLY A 2 -36.99 23.19 -6.82
N LYS A 3 -36.49 22.08 -7.39
CA LYS A 3 -35.90 20.93 -6.67
C LYS A 3 -34.78 21.32 -5.67
N GLY A 4 -34.11 22.45 -5.87
CA GLY A 4 -32.99 22.92 -5.04
C GLY A 4 -33.34 23.73 -3.79
N ILE A 5 -34.61 24.16 -3.59
CA ILE A 5 -34.97 25.07 -2.50
C ILE A 5 -34.85 24.45 -1.11
N ALA A 6 -34.95 23.12 -1.00
CA ALA A 6 -34.84 22.40 0.28
C ALA A 6 -33.48 22.63 0.96
N LYS A 7 -32.40 22.80 0.18
CA LYS A 7 -31.06 23.13 0.70
C LYS A 7 -31.02 24.47 1.44
N PHE A 8 -31.94 25.39 1.11
CA PHE A 8 -32.01 26.74 1.65
C PHE A 8 -33.23 26.94 2.56
N GLY A 9 -33.79 25.86 3.10
CA GLY A 9 -34.96 25.92 3.98
C GLY A 9 -36.24 26.31 3.25
N PHE A 10 -36.43 25.84 2.01
CA PHE A 10 -37.60 26.08 1.16
C PHE A 10 -37.85 27.56 0.82
N LYS A 11 -36.83 28.42 0.93
CA LYS A 11 -36.90 29.83 0.52
C LYS A 11 -36.64 29.96 -0.98
N SER A 12 -37.56 30.59 -1.72
CA SER A 12 -37.36 30.93 -3.13
C SER A 12 -36.60 32.26 -3.25
N GLY A 13 -35.57 32.27 -4.10
CA GLY A 13 -34.68 33.43 -4.29
C GLY A 13 -33.43 33.40 -3.41
N ILE A 14 -32.38 34.10 -3.85
CA ILE A 14 -31.09 34.18 -3.15
C ILE A 14 -30.84 35.64 -2.82
N LEU A 15 -30.68 35.95 -1.54
CA LEU A 15 -30.23 37.27 -1.10
C LEU A 15 -28.73 37.44 -1.40
N PRO A 16 -28.26 38.67 -1.71
CA PRO A 16 -26.84 38.92 -1.85
C PRO A 16 -26.11 38.62 -0.54
N LYS A 17 -24.84 38.21 -0.66
CA LYS A 17 -24.01 37.89 0.51
C LYS A 17 -23.84 39.12 1.40
N ILE A 18 -24.11 38.95 2.69
CA ILE A 18 -23.95 39.99 3.71
C ILE A 18 -22.47 40.45 3.72
N ARG A 19 -22.24 41.76 3.58
CA ARG A 19 -20.90 42.34 3.66
C ARG A 19 -20.51 42.51 5.14
N PRO A 20 -19.39 41.91 5.60
CA PRO A 20 -18.96 42.07 6.98
C PRO A 20 -18.49 43.51 7.24
N ILE A 21 -18.83 44.05 8.41
CA ILE A 21 -18.40 45.41 8.83
C ILE A 21 -16.89 45.40 9.09
N LEU A 22 -16.40 44.43 9.86
CA LEU A 22 -14.98 44.19 10.10
C LEU A 22 -14.46 43.12 9.13
N LYS A 23 -13.53 43.50 8.25
CA LYS A 23 -12.98 42.60 7.22
C LYS A 23 -11.86 41.68 7.72
N THR A 24 -11.20 42.08 8.80
CA THR A 24 -10.07 41.37 9.43
C THR A 24 -10.38 41.16 10.90
N PRO A 25 -9.78 40.14 11.54
CA PRO A 25 -9.99 39.89 12.95
C PRO A 25 -9.45 41.03 13.81
N THR A 26 -10.00 41.15 15.01
CA THR A 26 -9.61 42.19 15.97
C THR A 26 -8.60 41.66 16.97
N MET A 27 -7.84 42.57 17.58
CA MET A 27 -6.88 42.22 18.64
C MET A 27 -7.53 41.58 19.87
N LYS A 28 -8.82 41.86 20.14
CA LYS A 28 -9.54 41.21 21.25
C LYS A 28 -9.91 39.75 20.98
N GLN A 29 -9.85 39.29 19.73
CA GLN A 29 -10.16 37.90 19.35
C GLN A 29 -8.96 36.98 19.57
N LYS A 30 -8.68 36.66 20.84
CA LYS A 30 -7.52 35.86 21.29
C LYS A 30 -7.35 34.53 20.55
N LYS A 31 -8.44 33.86 20.15
CA LYS A 31 -8.36 32.57 19.42
C LYS A 31 -7.67 32.67 18.07
N HIS A 32 -7.97 33.72 17.31
CA HIS A 32 -7.37 33.90 16.00
C HIS A 32 -5.88 34.21 16.12
N ILE A 33 -5.50 34.95 17.15
CA ILE A 33 -4.10 35.22 17.50
C ILE A 33 -3.37 33.92 17.87
N LEU A 34 -3.93 33.14 18.81
CA LEU A 34 -3.37 31.83 19.19
C LEU A 34 -3.28 30.88 18.00
N MET A 35 -4.26 30.88 17.10
CA MET A 35 -4.23 30.05 15.90
C MET A 35 -3.06 30.44 14.99
N GLU A 36 -2.79 31.72 14.81
CA GLU A 36 -1.64 32.19 14.02
C GLU A 36 -0.31 31.88 14.69
N GLU A 37 -0.21 32.03 16.01
CA GLU A 37 1.00 31.67 16.77
C GLU A 37 1.29 30.17 16.67
N ASN A 38 0.25 29.33 16.78
CA ASN A 38 0.38 27.88 16.63
C ASN A 38 0.83 27.48 15.23
N LEU A 39 0.42 28.21 14.18
CA LEU A 39 0.88 27.99 12.80
C LEU A 39 2.37 28.33 12.65
N LYS A 40 2.87 29.34 13.38
CA LYS A 40 4.30 29.72 13.38
C LYS A 40 5.18 28.73 14.14
N GLN A 41 4.68 28.21 15.28
CA GLN A 41 5.47 27.36 16.19
C GLN A 41 5.54 25.88 15.79
N LYS A 42 4.54 25.37 15.07
CA LYS A 42 4.52 23.96 14.67
C LYS A 42 5.08 23.80 13.27
N ASN A 43 5.88 22.75 13.08
CA ASN A 43 6.09 21.98 11.84
C ASN A 43 4.75 21.40 11.31
N SER A 44 3.70 22.21 11.35
CA SER A 44 2.45 21.96 10.69
C SER A 44 2.75 21.90 9.21
N LYS A 45 2.05 21.05 8.47
CA LYS A 45 2.29 20.72 7.06
C LYS A 45 2.16 21.91 6.08
N SER A 46 2.19 23.16 6.58
CA SER A 46 2.13 24.39 5.80
C SER A 46 3.52 25.05 5.71
N GLY A 47 4.00 25.27 4.49
CA GLY A 47 5.27 25.95 4.21
C GLY A 47 6.36 25.03 3.67
N TYR A 48 7.55 25.59 3.46
CA TYR A 48 8.73 24.84 3.03
C TYR A 48 9.45 24.22 4.24
N ALA A 49 9.84 22.96 4.14
CA ALA A 49 10.63 22.29 5.18
C ALA A 49 11.95 23.03 5.45
N GLU A 50 12.50 22.91 6.67
CA GLU A 50 13.59 23.74 7.20
C GLU A 50 14.82 23.87 6.26
N ASN A 51 15.14 22.79 5.54
CA ASN A 51 16.33 22.71 4.67
C ASN A 51 16.02 22.62 3.16
N ILE A 52 14.79 22.93 2.75
CA ILE A 52 14.42 22.96 1.32
C ILE A 52 14.44 24.41 0.83
N PRO A 53 15.22 24.75 -0.20
CA PRO A 53 15.21 26.09 -0.76
C PRO A 53 13.84 26.40 -1.37
N HIS A 54 13.39 27.64 -1.22
CA HIS A 54 12.19 28.12 -1.89
C HIS A 54 12.57 28.76 -3.24
N PRO A 55 11.66 28.78 -4.23
CA PRO A 55 11.89 29.42 -5.51
C PRO A 55 12.24 30.91 -5.37
N GLN A 56 13.12 31.37 -6.27
CA GLN A 56 13.56 32.76 -6.34
C GLN A 56 12.40 33.70 -6.68
N GLY A 57 12.34 34.86 -6.03
CA GLY A 57 11.27 35.85 -6.24
C GLY A 57 9.98 35.61 -5.45
N ILE A 58 9.90 34.54 -4.67
CA ILE A 58 8.74 34.20 -3.83
C ILE A 58 9.16 34.22 -2.36
N GLN A 59 8.29 34.72 -1.48
CA GLN A 59 8.52 34.66 -0.03
C GLN A 59 8.29 33.24 0.49
N ARG A 60 9.23 32.73 1.30
CA ARG A 60 9.13 31.40 1.93
C ARG A 60 7.91 31.27 2.83
N ASN A 61 7.67 32.29 3.64
CA ASN A 61 6.62 32.31 4.66
C ASN A 61 5.41 33.09 4.15
N GLN A 62 4.22 32.64 4.56
CA GLN A 62 3.00 33.37 4.28
C GLN A 62 3.02 34.72 5.03
N PRO A 63 2.45 35.79 4.44
CA PRO A 63 2.36 37.07 5.11
C PRO A 63 1.52 36.94 6.39
N PRO A 64 1.94 37.54 7.51
CA PRO A 64 1.22 37.45 8.78
C PRO A 64 -0.17 38.08 8.67
N MET A 65 -1.13 37.56 9.43
CA MET A 65 -2.47 38.11 9.44
C MET A 65 -2.45 39.46 10.15
N LYS A 66 -3.10 40.46 9.55
CA LYS A 66 -3.21 41.80 10.15
C LYS A 66 -4.41 41.82 11.10
N PHE A 67 -4.13 41.96 12.39
CA PHE A 67 -5.17 42.24 13.37
C PHE A 67 -5.37 43.74 13.54
N ILE A 68 -6.62 44.13 13.77
CA ILE A 68 -6.96 45.53 13.96
C ILE A 68 -7.33 45.79 15.42
N GLU A 69 -6.77 46.86 15.97
CA GLU A 69 -7.30 47.49 17.18
C GLU A 69 -8.36 48.52 16.77
N ILE A 70 -9.59 48.33 17.23
CA ILE A 70 -10.75 49.11 16.76
C ILE A 70 -10.63 50.58 17.12
N GLU A 71 -10.18 50.92 18.32
CA GLU A 71 -10.04 52.32 18.73
C GLU A 71 -9.01 53.04 17.85
N SER A 72 -7.91 52.36 17.48
CA SER A 72 -6.94 52.89 16.51
C SER A 72 -7.56 53.09 15.11
N GLN A 73 -8.42 52.17 14.69
CA GLN A 73 -9.11 52.24 13.39
C GLN A 73 -10.14 53.35 13.37
N ILE A 74 -10.90 53.54 14.45
CA ILE A 74 -11.86 54.64 14.62
C ILE A 74 -11.10 55.96 14.54
N ARG A 75 -10.00 56.14 15.28
CA ARG A 75 -9.20 57.38 15.21
C ARG A 75 -8.72 57.71 13.79
N LYS A 76 -8.35 56.69 13.01
CA LYS A 76 -7.89 56.85 11.62
C LYS A 76 -9.02 57.15 10.63
N THR A 77 -10.16 56.47 10.76
CA THR A 77 -11.29 56.54 9.81
C THR A 77 -12.28 57.64 10.15
N VAL A 78 -12.38 57.99 11.43
CA VAL A 78 -13.31 58.95 12.02
C VAL A 78 -12.48 59.99 12.79
N PRO A 79 -11.65 60.81 12.12
CA PRO A 79 -10.88 61.82 12.81
C PRO A 79 -11.83 62.88 13.41
N PRO A 80 -11.53 63.39 14.62
CA PRO A 80 -12.25 64.52 15.18
C PRO A 80 -12.05 65.78 14.31
N PRO A 81 -12.99 66.74 14.33
CA PRO A 81 -12.84 67.99 13.60
C PRO A 81 -11.57 68.72 14.06
N LYS A 82 -10.75 69.20 13.09
CA LYS A 82 -9.46 69.87 13.38
C LYS A 82 -9.63 71.20 14.11
N SER A 83 -10.75 71.88 13.91
CA SER A 83 -11.13 73.06 14.68
C SER A 83 -12.09 72.64 15.78
N ASN A 84 -11.75 72.89 17.05
CA ASN A 84 -12.69 72.86 18.17
C ASN A 84 -13.70 73.99 17.98
N SER A 85 -14.65 73.81 17.06
CA SER A 85 -15.54 74.88 16.60
C SER A 85 -16.82 74.96 17.42
N ASP A 86 -16.78 74.55 18.69
CA ASP A 86 -17.90 74.80 19.59
C ASP A 86 -18.06 76.31 19.84
N ASN A 87 -16.99 77.10 19.60
CA ASN A 87 -16.97 78.57 19.74
C ASN A 87 -17.15 79.36 18.43
N MET A 88 -17.42 78.72 17.27
CA MET A 88 -17.60 79.40 15.97
C MET A 88 -18.95 79.09 15.29
N THR A 89 -19.96 78.73 16.08
CA THR A 89 -21.29 78.34 15.61
C THR A 89 -22.16 79.51 15.14
N SER A 90 -21.85 80.75 15.52
CA SER A 90 -22.68 81.93 15.20
C SER A 90 -22.52 82.49 13.78
N ASN A 91 -21.39 82.25 13.08
CA ASN A 91 -21.10 82.85 11.76
C ASN A 91 -21.07 81.84 10.59
N LYS A 92 -21.58 80.61 10.77
CA LYS A 92 -21.59 79.58 9.71
C LYS A 92 -22.89 79.62 8.92
N SER A 93 -22.78 79.48 7.59
CA SER A 93 -23.96 79.31 6.72
C SER A 93 -24.78 78.07 7.12
N THR A 94 -26.10 78.13 6.92
CA THR A 94 -27.04 77.04 7.22
C THR A 94 -26.60 75.71 6.57
N VAL A 95 -26.11 75.76 5.33
CA VAL A 95 -25.57 74.61 4.60
C VAL A 95 -24.34 74.02 5.30
N ALA A 96 -23.45 74.85 5.84
CA ALA A 96 -22.28 74.38 6.57
C ALA A 96 -22.67 73.70 7.89
N GLN A 97 -23.70 74.20 8.58
CA GLN A 97 -24.25 73.59 9.78
C GLN A 97 -24.82 72.19 9.49
N VAL A 98 -25.66 72.04 8.46
CA VAL A 98 -26.22 70.74 8.04
C VAL A 98 -25.11 69.75 7.64
N LYS A 99 -24.09 70.20 6.89
CA LYS A 99 -22.93 69.36 6.55
C LYS A 99 -22.15 68.91 7.79
N SER A 100 -22.01 69.78 8.79
CA SER A 100 -21.31 69.45 10.03
C SER A 100 -22.08 68.46 10.90
N SER A 101 -23.41 68.62 10.99
CA SER A 101 -24.33 67.71 11.70
C SER A 101 -24.41 66.33 11.02
N THR A 102 -24.53 66.28 9.69
CA THR A 102 -24.50 65.01 8.95
C THR A 102 -23.14 64.32 9.08
N ALA A 103 -22.05 65.07 9.13
CA ALA A 103 -20.72 64.51 9.38
C ALA A 103 -20.60 63.96 10.81
N SER A 104 -21.07 64.67 11.85
CA SER A 104 -21.04 64.15 13.22
C SER A 104 -21.86 62.86 13.35
N LEU A 105 -23.05 62.84 12.74
CA LEU A 105 -23.92 61.68 12.73
C LEU A 105 -23.27 60.47 12.03
N ARG A 106 -22.64 60.67 10.86
CA ARG A 106 -21.86 59.61 10.18
C ARG A 106 -20.72 59.08 11.04
N ARG A 107 -20.00 59.98 11.72
CA ARG A 107 -18.90 59.61 12.62
C ARG A 107 -19.39 58.75 13.78
N GLU A 108 -20.50 59.14 14.40
CA GLU A 108 -21.13 58.42 15.52
C GLU A 108 -21.63 57.03 15.11
N TYR A 109 -22.36 56.92 13.99
CA TYR A 109 -22.84 55.63 13.50
C TYR A 109 -21.69 54.70 13.09
N LEU A 110 -20.64 55.22 12.45
CA LEU A 110 -19.49 54.40 12.08
C LEU A 110 -18.78 53.89 13.34
N ALA A 111 -18.44 54.77 14.28
CA ALA A 111 -17.76 54.39 15.52
C ALA A 111 -18.57 53.38 16.34
N SER A 112 -19.88 53.60 16.50
CA SER A 112 -20.76 52.68 17.21
C SER A 112 -20.92 51.34 16.49
N SER A 113 -20.97 51.33 15.15
CA SER A 113 -21.05 50.08 14.37
C SER A 113 -19.80 49.21 14.53
N LEU A 114 -18.61 49.80 14.53
CA LEU A 114 -17.35 49.08 14.71
C LEU A 114 -17.24 48.48 16.12
N ARG A 115 -17.57 49.25 17.17
CA ARG A 115 -17.58 48.77 18.55
C ARG A 115 -18.57 47.63 18.76
N LYS A 116 -19.81 47.80 18.29
CA LYS A 116 -20.86 46.78 18.39
C LYS A 116 -20.52 45.49 17.63
N GLU A 117 -19.90 45.60 16.46
CA GLU A 117 -19.49 44.42 15.71
C GLU A 117 -18.40 43.63 16.45
N GLU A 118 -17.46 44.31 17.11
CA GLU A 118 -16.46 43.62 17.95
C GLU A 118 -17.10 42.82 19.07
N GLU A 119 -17.98 43.47 19.83
CA GLU A 119 -18.70 42.85 20.92
C GLU A 119 -19.53 41.67 20.43
N ARG A 120 -20.19 41.82 19.29
CA ARG A 120 -20.95 40.75 18.65
C ARG A 120 -20.06 39.56 18.32
N LEU A 121 -18.88 39.80 17.72
CA LEU A 121 -17.95 38.73 17.36
C LEU A 121 -17.40 38.01 18.59
N ILE A 122 -17.08 38.74 19.66
CA ILE A 122 -16.66 38.16 20.95
C ILE A 122 -17.79 37.32 21.56
N LYS A 123 -19.02 37.85 21.61
CA LYS A 123 -20.19 37.12 22.11
C LYS A 123 -20.45 35.84 21.31
N LEU A 124 -20.39 35.92 19.99
CA LEU A 124 -20.56 34.77 19.10
C LEU A 124 -19.46 33.72 19.34
N GLN A 125 -18.22 34.16 19.52
CA GLN A 125 -17.10 33.29 19.80
C GLN A 125 -17.29 32.52 21.12
N ASN A 126 -17.72 33.20 22.19
CA ASN A 126 -17.97 32.60 23.50
C ASN A 126 -19.14 31.62 23.43
N PHE A 127 -20.24 32.01 22.78
CA PHE A 127 -21.39 31.13 22.55
C PHE A 127 -21.01 29.83 21.82
N LEU A 128 -20.12 29.91 20.82
CA LEU A 128 -19.63 28.73 20.12
C LEU A 128 -18.76 27.83 21.00
N GLU A 129 -18.02 28.38 21.96
CA GLU A 129 -17.26 27.60 22.95
C GLU A 129 -18.18 26.86 23.91
N GLU A 130 -19.13 27.57 24.51
CA GLU A 130 -20.11 26.99 25.43
C GLU A 130 -20.86 25.85 24.73
N LYS A 131 -21.32 26.07 23.49
CA LYS A 131 -21.98 25.03 22.70
C LYS A 131 -21.07 23.83 22.43
N LYS A 132 -19.77 24.04 22.16
CA LYS A 132 -18.82 22.94 21.97
C LYS A 132 -18.62 22.14 23.26
N GLN A 133 -18.49 22.82 24.39
CA GLN A 133 -18.35 22.17 25.71
C GLN A 133 -19.58 21.32 26.02
N ILE A 134 -20.78 21.88 25.87
CA ILE A 134 -22.06 21.14 26.07
C ILE A 134 -22.12 19.91 25.16
N VAL A 135 -21.74 20.02 23.89
CA VAL A 135 -21.72 18.87 22.97
C VAL A 135 -20.69 17.82 23.40
N GLN A 136 -19.51 18.24 23.86
CA GLN A 136 -18.48 17.32 24.35
C GLN A 136 -18.91 16.61 25.64
N GLU A 137 -19.55 17.31 26.57
CA GLU A 137 -20.10 16.75 27.78
C GLU A 137 -21.21 15.75 27.48
N ARG A 138 -22.13 16.08 26.55
CA ARG A 138 -23.15 15.12 26.08
C ARG A 138 -22.52 13.86 25.52
N LYS A 139 -21.51 13.98 24.65
CA LYS A 139 -20.79 12.83 24.11
C LYS A 139 -20.12 11.98 25.19
N LYS A 140 -19.48 12.62 26.18
CA LYS A 140 -18.88 11.91 27.33
C LYS A 140 -19.94 11.20 28.16
N ASN A 141 -21.08 11.83 28.39
CA ASN A 141 -22.20 11.25 29.13
C ASN A 141 -22.84 10.09 28.37
N GLU A 142 -22.98 10.20 27.04
CA GLU A 142 -23.43 9.10 26.18
C GLU A 142 -22.43 7.95 26.20
N GLN A 143 -21.13 8.24 26.05
CA GLN A 143 -20.08 7.22 26.11
C GLN A 143 -20.04 6.52 27.48
N THR A 144 -20.17 7.25 28.59
CA THR A 144 -20.19 6.63 29.92
C THR A 144 -21.46 5.82 30.15
N LYS A 145 -22.62 6.26 29.64
CA LYS A 145 -23.86 5.47 29.64
C LYS A 145 -23.71 4.19 28.82
N LEU A 146 -23.11 4.28 27.63
CA LEU A 146 -22.82 3.13 26.79
C LEU A 146 -21.88 2.16 27.50
N LEU A 147 -20.76 2.64 28.04
CA LEU A 147 -19.82 1.81 28.80
C LEU A 147 -20.50 1.12 29.98
N LYS A 148 -21.31 1.83 30.77
CA LYS A 148 -22.09 1.23 31.85
C LYS A 148 -23.07 0.18 31.34
N SER A 149 -23.79 0.46 30.25
CA SER A 149 -24.72 -0.49 29.65
C SER A 149 -24.02 -1.71 29.05
N SER A 150 -22.79 -1.56 28.57
CA SER A 150 -21.97 -2.62 27.97
C SER A 150 -21.12 -3.37 29.00
N SER A 151 -21.09 -2.93 30.27
CA SER A 151 -20.41 -3.65 31.34
C SER A 151 -21.01 -5.05 31.52
N ILE A 152 -20.13 -6.01 31.80
CA ILE A 152 -20.47 -7.43 32.00
C ILE A 152 -21.53 -7.60 33.10
N GLU A 153 -21.47 -6.77 34.15
CA GLU A 153 -22.42 -6.76 35.27
C GLU A 153 -23.88 -6.51 34.84
N ASN A 154 -24.08 -5.72 33.77
CA ASN A 154 -25.42 -5.38 33.28
C ASN A 154 -25.88 -6.28 32.11
N ASN A 155 -24.94 -6.91 31.40
CA ASN A 155 -25.21 -7.74 30.21
C ASN A 155 -24.74 -9.19 30.38
N LEU A 156 -25.21 -9.86 31.44
CA LEU A 156 -24.93 -11.29 31.64
C LEU A 156 -25.71 -12.20 30.66
N THR A 157 -26.75 -11.67 30.01
CA THR A 157 -27.62 -12.41 29.08
C THR A 157 -27.04 -12.54 27.67
N THR A 158 -26.08 -11.68 27.30
CA THR A 158 -25.40 -11.78 26.00
C THR A 158 -24.27 -12.80 26.08
N PRO A 159 -24.17 -13.77 25.15
CA PRO A 159 -23.07 -14.72 25.16
C PRO A 159 -21.75 -13.98 24.97
N THR A 160 -20.79 -14.20 25.87
CA THR A 160 -19.47 -13.56 25.83
C THR A 160 -18.41 -14.57 25.40
N LEU A 161 -17.58 -14.18 24.43
CA LEU A 161 -16.38 -14.93 24.02
C LEU A 161 -15.14 -14.22 24.54
N HIS A 162 -15.09 -13.95 25.85
CA HIS A 162 -13.99 -13.17 26.44
C HIS A 162 -12.66 -13.86 26.18
N ASP A 163 -12.54 -15.15 26.49
CA ASP A 163 -11.28 -15.90 26.38
C ASP A 163 -10.79 -16.06 24.92
N MET A 164 -11.69 -16.13 23.95
CA MET A 164 -11.32 -16.15 22.52
C MET A 164 -10.82 -14.77 22.04
N LEU A 165 -11.28 -13.70 22.69
CA LEU A 165 -10.90 -12.31 22.39
C LEU A 165 -9.77 -11.81 23.30
N SER A 166 -9.43 -12.53 24.36
CA SER A 166 -8.61 -12.04 25.48
C SER A 166 -7.56 -13.08 25.89
N PHE A 167 -6.29 -12.74 25.62
CA PHE A 167 -5.08 -13.02 26.42
C PHE A 167 -4.75 -14.47 26.84
N ILE A 168 -3.56 -14.97 26.44
CA ILE A 168 -2.81 -16.00 27.19
C ILE A 168 -1.99 -15.29 28.29
N PRO A 169 -1.84 -15.85 29.50
CA PRO A 169 -0.85 -15.38 30.48
C PRO A 169 0.58 -15.50 29.92
N GLU A 170 1.27 -14.37 29.73
CA GLU A 170 2.71 -14.36 29.49
C GLU A 170 3.43 -14.60 30.82
N ASP A 171 3.68 -15.88 31.11
CA ASP A 171 4.48 -16.39 32.22
C ASP A 171 3.95 -16.07 33.64
N ASP A 172 4.14 -17.01 34.57
CA ASP A 172 3.59 -17.00 35.93
C ASP A 172 3.95 -15.77 36.81
N ASN A 173 4.76 -14.83 36.30
CA ASN A 173 5.35 -13.74 37.08
C ASN A 173 5.03 -12.32 36.59
N THR A 174 4.28 -12.11 35.50
CA THR A 174 3.88 -10.74 35.10
C THR A 174 2.39 -10.61 34.80
N ASN A 175 1.70 -9.80 35.61
CA ASN A 175 0.29 -9.40 35.44
C ASN A 175 0.08 -8.47 34.21
N LYS A 176 0.70 -8.76 33.06
CA LYS A 176 0.55 -8.00 31.82
C LYS A 176 -0.20 -8.88 30.81
N ARG A 177 -1.46 -8.53 30.57
CA ARG A 177 -2.33 -9.16 29.57
C ARG A 177 -1.96 -8.60 28.18
N LYS A 178 -1.35 -9.39 27.28
CA LYS A 178 -1.18 -9.07 25.82
C LYS A 178 -2.17 -9.81 24.89
N PRO A 179 -2.92 -9.12 24.01
CA PRO A 179 -4.03 -9.73 23.27
C PRO A 179 -3.46 -10.80 22.35
N LEU A 180 -4.15 -11.94 22.22
CA LEU A 180 -3.73 -12.98 21.27
C LEU A 180 -3.73 -12.34 19.89
N PRO A 181 -2.57 -12.19 19.23
CA PRO A 181 -2.59 -11.70 17.86
C PRO A 181 -3.34 -12.76 17.05
N PHE A 182 -4.29 -12.32 16.20
CA PHE A 182 -5.02 -13.23 15.30
C PHE A 182 -4.08 -14.13 14.48
N MET A 183 -2.81 -13.72 14.34
CA MET A 183 -1.73 -14.51 13.78
C MET A 183 -0.55 -14.55 14.77
N ARG A 184 -0.10 -15.75 15.14
CA ARG A 184 1.16 -15.92 15.87
C ARG A 184 2.32 -15.58 14.92
N PRO A 185 3.22 -14.64 15.27
CA PRO A 185 4.46 -14.45 14.51
C PRO A 185 5.32 -15.72 14.63
N ARG A 186 6.01 -16.10 13.56
CA ARG A 186 6.94 -17.25 13.60
C ARG A 186 8.10 -16.92 14.52
N THR A 187 8.62 -17.93 15.22
CA THR A 187 9.91 -17.82 15.92
C THR A 187 11.05 -17.82 14.90
N GLU A 188 12.21 -17.29 15.29
CA GLU A 188 13.39 -17.24 14.41
C GLU A 188 13.79 -18.65 13.94
N GLU A 189 13.72 -19.64 14.84
CA GLU A 189 13.95 -21.06 14.53
C GLU A 189 12.96 -21.59 13.48
N GLU A 190 11.67 -21.25 13.60
CA GLU A 190 10.66 -21.64 12.62
C GLU A 190 10.90 -20.99 11.25
N GLU A 191 11.36 -19.75 11.22
CA GLU A 191 11.72 -19.06 9.98
C GLU A 191 12.95 -19.68 9.32
N GLU A 192 13.96 -20.06 10.08
CA GLU A 192 15.16 -20.75 9.60
C GLU A 192 14.80 -22.12 9.00
N ILE A 193 14.02 -22.93 9.72
CA ILE A 193 13.55 -24.23 9.22
C ILE A 193 12.77 -24.06 7.91
N LEU A 194 11.94 -23.01 7.83
CA LEU A 194 11.15 -22.72 6.64
C LEU A 194 12.05 -22.29 5.47
N LYS A 195 13.06 -21.45 5.71
CA LYS A 195 14.07 -21.06 4.70
C LYS A 195 14.81 -22.28 4.17
N LEU A 196 15.31 -23.15 5.06
CA LEU A 196 15.99 -24.38 4.68
C LEU A 196 15.09 -25.30 3.83
N LYS A 197 13.81 -25.47 4.19
CA LYS A 197 12.85 -26.22 3.38
C LYS A 197 12.66 -25.62 1.99
N ARG A 198 12.61 -24.29 1.87
CA ARG A 198 12.47 -23.59 0.58
C ARG A 198 13.71 -23.78 -0.29
N GLU A 199 14.89 -23.66 0.30
CA GLU A 199 16.17 -23.85 -0.39
C GLU A 199 16.31 -25.28 -0.90
N TYR A 200 16.06 -26.27 -0.03
CA TYR A 200 16.06 -27.68 -0.40
C TYR A 200 15.11 -28.00 -1.57
N ASN A 201 13.88 -27.49 -1.51
CA ASN A 201 12.91 -27.68 -2.60
C ASN A 201 13.38 -27.06 -3.91
N ARG A 202 14.00 -25.88 -3.87
CA ARG A 202 14.58 -25.20 -5.05
C ARG A 202 15.73 -26.03 -5.63
N GLU A 203 16.64 -26.51 -4.79
CA GLU A 203 17.78 -27.33 -5.20
C GLU A 203 17.33 -28.65 -5.83
N ILE A 204 16.33 -29.33 -5.26
CA ILE A 204 15.76 -30.55 -5.85
C ILE A 204 15.25 -30.30 -7.27
N ILE A 205 14.54 -29.19 -7.49
CA ILE A 205 13.98 -28.87 -8.81
C ILE A 205 15.12 -28.65 -9.82
N ILE A 206 16.13 -27.87 -9.44
CA ILE A 206 17.30 -27.62 -10.27
C ILE A 206 18.05 -28.92 -10.56
N PHE A 207 18.26 -29.76 -9.55
CA PHE A 207 18.93 -31.05 -9.67
C PHE A 207 18.17 -31.98 -10.64
N LYS A 208 16.84 -32.10 -10.50
CA LYS A 208 16.00 -32.87 -11.43
C LYS A 208 16.09 -32.34 -12.86
N ALA A 209 16.11 -31.02 -13.04
CA ALA A 209 16.26 -30.43 -14.37
C ALA A 209 17.64 -30.73 -14.98
N LYS A 210 18.72 -30.64 -14.18
CA LYS A 210 20.08 -31.03 -14.60
C LYS A 210 20.14 -32.51 -14.97
N LYS A 211 19.56 -33.39 -14.16
CA LYS A 211 19.47 -34.83 -14.44
C LYS A 211 18.80 -35.11 -15.78
N ARG A 212 17.65 -34.49 -16.06
CA ARG A 212 16.96 -34.61 -17.36
C ARG A 212 17.81 -34.10 -18.54
N ARG A 213 18.56 -33.03 -18.35
CA ARG A 213 19.49 -32.52 -19.39
C ARG A 213 20.63 -33.51 -19.64
N LEU A 214 21.19 -34.10 -18.59
CA LEU A 214 22.22 -35.14 -18.71
C LEU A 214 21.68 -36.40 -19.39
N GLU A 215 20.46 -36.83 -19.06
CA GLU A 215 19.81 -37.95 -19.76
C GLU A 215 19.66 -37.67 -21.26
N LYS A 216 19.23 -36.45 -21.62
CA LYS A 216 19.15 -36.03 -23.03
C LYS A 216 20.51 -35.95 -23.72
N LEU A 217 21.54 -35.45 -23.03
CA LEU A 217 22.91 -35.41 -23.56
C LEU A 217 23.43 -36.82 -23.80
N LEU A 218 23.24 -37.73 -22.85
CA LEU A 218 23.61 -39.13 -23.00
C LEU A 218 22.84 -39.79 -24.15
N GLN A 219 21.56 -39.47 -24.32
CA GLN A 219 20.80 -39.94 -25.49
C GLN A 219 21.38 -39.38 -26.80
N LEU A 220 21.74 -38.10 -26.83
CA LEU A 220 22.41 -37.48 -27.98
C LEU A 220 23.73 -38.19 -28.29
N TYR A 221 24.53 -38.55 -27.28
CA TYR A 221 25.78 -39.29 -27.44
C TYR A 221 25.56 -40.68 -28.04
N HIS A 222 24.51 -41.40 -27.62
CA HIS A 222 24.19 -42.69 -28.24
C HIS A 222 23.77 -42.53 -29.71
N VAL A 223 23.01 -41.47 -30.02
CA VAL A 223 22.55 -41.16 -31.37
C VAL A 223 23.66 -40.57 -32.24
N SER A 224 24.70 -39.95 -31.66
CA SER A 224 25.74 -39.24 -32.43
C SER A 224 26.57 -40.15 -33.32
N SER A 225 26.61 -41.45 -33.03
CA SER A 225 27.16 -42.47 -33.93
C SER A 225 26.51 -42.48 -35.32
N ASN A 226 25.26 -42.02 -35.42
CA ASN A 226 24.51 -41.91 -36.68
C ASN A 226 24.58 -40.51 -37.32
N PHE A 227 25.18 -39.52 -36.65
CA PHE A 227 25.33 -38.18 -37.20
C PHE A 227 26.45 -38.16 -38.24
N ILE A 228 26.19 -37.44 -39.33
CA ILE A 228 27.16 -37.21 -40.40
C ILE A 228 27.93 -35.94 -40.03
N VAL A 229 29.23 -36.07 -39.78
CA VAL A 229 30.11 -34.95 -39.41
C VAL A 229 31.11 -34.65 -40.53
N THR A 230 31.63 -35.69 -41.20
CA THR A 230 32.60 -35.56 -42.29
C THR A 230 31.99 -35.81 -43.66
N GLU A 231 32.61 -35.28 -44.71
CA GLU A 231 32.16 -35.47 -46.10
C GLU A 231 32.20 -36.95 -46.52
N GLU A 232 33.18 -37.71 -46.03
CA GLU A 232 33.27 -39.17 -46.27
C GLU A 232 32.06 -39.91 -45.71
N GLN A 233 31.63 -39.57 -44.49
CA GLN A 233 30.43 -40.13 -43.87
C GLN A 233 29.17 -39.76 -44.65
N LEU A 234 29.15 -38.56 -45.26
CA LEU A 234 28.03 -38.11 -46.08
C LEU A 234 27.89 -38.96 -47.35
N LEU A 235 28.98 -39.13 -48.10
CA LEU A 235 29.00 -39.97 -49.30
C LEU A 235 28.61 -41.41 -48.98
N ALA A 236 29.22 -42.00 -47.95
CA ALA A 236 28.87 -43.35 -47.51
C ALA A 236 27.39 -43.47 -47.10
N LYS A 237 26.81 -42.43 -46.48
CA LYS A 237 25.39 -42.44 -46.11
C LYS A 237 24.47 -42.27 -47.32
N ILE A 238 24.82 -41.41 -48.27
CA ILE A 238 24.12 -41.24 -49.55
C ILE A 238 24.06 -42.58 -50.28
N ASP A 239 25.21 -43.25 -50.45
CA ASP A 239 25.26 -44.55 -51.12
C ASP A 239 24.39 -45.58 -50.41
N ASN A 240 24.43 -45.62 -49.07
CA ASN A 240 23.58 -46.51 -48.28
C ASN A 240 22.07 -46.22 -48.41
N VAL A 241 21.68 -44.94 -48.50
CA VAL A 241 20.27 -44.54 -48.66
C VAL A 241 19.78 -44.84 -50.07
N PHE A 242 20.57 -44.54 -51.10
CA PHE A 242 20.17 -44.69 -52.50
C PHE A 242 20.33 -46.13 -53.03
N SER A 243 21.20 -46.95 -52.44
CA SER A 243 21.36 -48.38 -52.81
C SER A 243 20.21 -49.27 -52.36
N GLN A 244 19.35 -48.81 -51.44
CA GLN A 244 18.17 -49.57 -51.01
C GLN A 244 17.06 -49.47 -52.08
N LYS A 245 16.77 -50.59 -52.76
CA LYS A 245 15.87 -50.64 -53.93
C LYS A 245 14.39 -50.34 -53.64
N ASN A 246 13.92 -50.52 -52.40
CA ASN A 246 12.51 -50.33 -52.04
C ASN A 246 12.27 -48.95 -51.40
N ALA A 247 11.35 -48.16 -51.98
CA ALA A 247 10.97 -46.85 -51.44
C ALA A 247 10.30 -46.95 -50.04
N VAL A 248 9.56 -48.03 -49.79
CA VAL A 248 8.89 -48.29 -48.51
C VAL A 248 9.90 -48.62 -47.40
N ASP A 249 10.91 -49.44 -47.67
CA ASP A 249 11.97 -49.75 -46.69
C ASP A 249 12.85 -48.54 -46.38
N ARG A 250 13.07 -47.66 -47.38
CA ARG A 250 13.75 -46.37 -47.19
C ARG A 250 12.95 -45.44 -46.28
N ALA A 251 11.63 -45.35 -46.48
CA ALA A 251 10.76 -44.52 -45.66
C ALA A 251 10.67 -45.01 -44.20
N ILE A 252 10.63 -46.33 -43.99
CA ILE A 252 10.54 -46.96 -42.66
C ILE A 252 11.87 -46.89 -41.90
N LYS A 253 13.02 -47.13 -42.55
CA LYS A 253 14.33 -47.10 -41.86
C LYS A 253 14.80 -45.68 -41.53
N PHE A 254 14.42 -44.68 -42.30
CA PHE A 254 14.88 -43.30 -42.14
C PHE A 254 13.84 -42.36 -41.51
N ASN A 255 12.69 -42.87 -41.07
CA ASN A 255 11.63 -42.09 -40.40
C ASN A 255 11.30 -40.77 -41.11
N LEU A 256 11.26 -40.79 -42.45
CA LEU A 256 11.11 -39.58 -43.27
C LEU A 256 9.69 -38.99 -43.20
N PHE A 257 8.71 -39.80 -42.78
CA PHE A 257 7.35 -39.38 -42.46
C PHE A 257 7.18 -39.43 -40.94
N GLY A 258 7.24 -38.27 -40.29
CA GLY A 258 6.81 -38.17 -38.90
C GLY A 258 5.34 -38.60 -38.81
N ASN A 259 5.05 -39.59 -37.95
CA ASN A 259 3.73 -40.08 -37.51
C ASN A 259 3.23 -41.42 -38.10
N THR A 260 3.98 -42.52 -37.92
CA THR A 260 3.40 -43.89 -37.95
C THR A 260 3.41 -44.55 -36.57
N ASP A 261 3.03 -43.79 -35.53
CA ASP A 261 3.12 -44.16 -34.11
C ASP A 261 1.79 -44.65 -33.49
N LEU A 262 0.84 -45.16 -34.28
CA LEU A 262 -0.55 -45.28 -33.79
C LEU A 262 -1.04 -46.66 -33.33
N THR A 263 -0.34 -47.78 -33.50
CA THR A 263 -0.88 -49.08 -32.99
C THR A 263 0.11 -50.11 -32.43
N ALA A 264 1.39 -50.13 -32.81
CA ALA A 264 2.38 -51.07 -32.23
C ALA A 264 3.13 -50.52 -31.00
N ASP A 265 3.04 -49.22 -30.74
CA ASP A 265 3.99 -48.51 -29.89
C ASP A 265 3.55 -48.40 -28.41
N SER A 266 2.30 -48.74 -28.09
CA SER A 266 1.78 -48.74 -26.71
C SER A 266 2.39 -49.87 -25.86
N ALA A 267 2.55 -51.06 -26.42
CA ALA A 267 3.08 -52.23 -25.72
C ALA A 267 4.61 -52.15 -25.50
N THR A 268 5.34 -51.53 -26.43
CA THR A 268 6.78 -51.26 -26.31
C THR A 268 7.05 -50.11 -25.34
N LYS A 269 6.26 -49.03 -25.37
CA LYS A 269 6.35 -47.91 -24.42
C LYS A 269 6.05 -48.33 -22.98
N THR A 270 5.07 -49.22 -22.77
CA THR A 270 4.77 -49.75 -21.43
C THR A 270 5.85 -50.72 -20.93
N LYS A 271 6.35 -51.64 -21.77
CA LYS A 271 7.47 -52.53 -21.42
C LYS A 271 8.75 -51.75 -21.10
N THR A 272 9.12 -50.78 -21.93
CA THR A 272 10.28 -49.92 -21.68
C THR A 272 10.09 -49.08 -20.42
N ARG A 273 8.90 -48.58 -20.12
CA ARG A 273 8.62 -47.87 -18.85
C ARG A 273 8.76 -48.77 -17.62
N ILE A 274 8.26 -50.00 -17.67
CA ILE A 274 8.36 -50.99 -16.58
C ILE A 274 9.83 -51.41 -16.39
N VAL A 275 10.53 -51.73 -17.48
CA VAL A 275 11.97 -52.05 -17.45
C VAL A 275 12.78 -50.87 -16.92
N ASN A 276 12.47 -49.64 -17.32
CA ASN A 276 13.14 -48.43 -16.84
C ASN A 276 12.90 -48.14 -15.36
N GLN A 277 11.76 -48.57 -14.80
CA GLN A 277 11.46 -48.49 -13.37
C GLN A 277 12.16 -49.59 -12.56
N LEU A 278 12.34 -50.79 -13.12
CA LEU A 278 12.94 -51.94 -12.42
C LEU A 278 14.47 -52.01 -12.54
N LEU A 279 15.04 -51.69 -13.69
CA LEU A 279 16.46 -51.89 -14.02
C LEU A 279 17.25 -50.57 -14.19
N GLY A 280 16.58 -49.43 -13.96
CA GLY A 280 17.10 -48.10 -14.27
C GLY A 280 16.87 -47.70 -15.74
N THR A 281 16.88 -46.41 -16.05
CA THR A 281 16.50 -45.88 -17.36
C THR A 281 17.37 -46.42 -18.51
N MET A 282 16.93 -47.45 -19.23
CA MET A 282 17.57 -47.85 -20.49
C MET A 282 17.09 -46.90 -21.59
N GLY A 283 18.03 -46.43 -22.42
CA GLY A 283 17.68 -45.58 -23.57
C GLY A 283 16.83 -46.35 -24.60
N PRO A 284 16.10 -45.65 -25.48
CA PRO A 284 15.48 -46.30 -26.63
C PRO A 284 16.57 -47.06 -27.42
N ASN A 285 16.35 -48.34 -27.71
CA ASN A 285 17.30 -49.31 -28.29
C ASN A 285 18.34 -49.95 -27.33
N HIS A 286 18.01 -50.13 -26.05
CA HIS A 286 18.83 -50.88 -25.07
C HIS A 286 20.18 -50.23 -24.69
N TYR A 287 20.37 -48.94 -24.97
CA TYR A 287 21.58 -48.23 -24.58
C TYR A 287 21.67 -48.01 -23.06
N VAL A 288 22.92 -47.93 -22.56
CA VAL A 288 23.23 -47.77 -21.13
C VAL A 288 22.64 -46.46 -20.59
N GLY A 289 21.90 -46.58 -19.49
CA GLY A 289 21.24 -45.47 -18.80
C GLY A 289 22.14 -44.59 -17.95
N LEU A 290 21.71 -43.35 -17.73
CA LEU A 290 22.39 -42.41 -16.83
C LEU A 290 22.63 -42.99 -15.41
N PRO A 291 21.68 -43.70 -14.76
CA PRO A 291 21.93 -44.28 -13.44
C PRO A 291 23.10 -45.27 -13.42
N LYS A 292 23.24 -46.11 -14.46
CA LYS A 292 24.32 -47.09 -14.56
C LYS A 292 25.68 -46.43 -14.81
N VAL A 293 25.72 -45.35 -15.58
CA VAL A 293 26.92 -44.52 -15.78
C VAL A 293 27.34 -43.85 -14.47
N ILE A 294 26.39 -43.30 -13.71
CA ILE A 294 26.67 -42.69 -12.40
C ILE A 294 27.22 -43.74 -11.43
N ASN A 295 26.60 -44.92 -11.33
CA ASN A 295 27.07 -45.99 -10.45
C ASN A 295 28.47 -46.50 -10.84
N TYR A 296 28.81 -46.50 -12.14
CA TYR A 296 30.14 -46.82 -12.62
C TYR A 296 31.17 -45.74 -12.23
N MET A 297 30.84 -44.46 -12.44
CA MET A 297 31.71 -43.33 -12.07
C MET A 297 31.94 -43.23 -10.56
N ASN A 298 30.93 -43.60 -9.76
CA ASN A 298 31.03 -43.64 -8.30
C ASN A 298 31.74 -44.90 -7.77
N GLY A 299 32.08 -45.86 -8.64
CA GLY A 299 32.81 -47.09 -8.28
C GLY A 299 31.95 -48.18 -7.63
N ASP A 300 30.63 -48.00 -7.54
CA ASP A 300 29.73 -48.96 -6.88
C ASP A 300 29.59 -50.27 -7.67
N SER A 301 29.63 -50.20 -9.00
CA SER A 301 29.55 -51.40 -9.85
C SER A 301 30.78 -52.32 -9.79
N ILE A 302 31.94 -51.80 -9.34
CA ILE A 302 33.17 -52.57 -9.21
C ILE A 302 33.13 -53.41 -7.91
N LYS A 303 32.53 -52.86 -6.85
CA LYS A 303 32.37 -53.55 -5.56
C LYS A 303 31.39 -54.72 -5.63
N ASP A 304 30.35 -54.62 -6.47
CA ASP A 304 29.36 -55.69 -6.64
C ASP A 304 29.88 -56.87 -7.48
N ASN A 305 30.78 -56.62 -8.44
CA ASN A 305 31.38 -57.68 -9.26
C ASN A 305 32.51 -58.45 -8.54
N GLN A 306 33.17 -57.84 -7.55
CA GLN A 306 34.18 -58.53 -6.75
C GLN A 306 33.60 -59.48 -5.68
N LYS A 307 32.30 -59.38 -5.36
CA LYS A 307 31.62 -60.28 -4.40
C LYS A 307 31.08 -61.59 -5.01
N LYS A 308 31.19 -61.80 -6.32
CA LYS A 308 30.53 -62.92 -7.03
C LYS A 308 31.41 -64.00 -7.71
N PRO A 309 32.70 -64.21 -7.42
CA PRO A 309 33.40 -65.37 -7.98
C PRO A 309 33.06 -66.72 -7.29
N ASP A 310 32.51 -66.76 -6.07
CA ASP A 310 32.49 -68.01 -5.27
C ASP A 310 31.18 -68.85 -5.32
N GLN A 311 30.24 -68.59 -6.23
CA GLN A 311 28.95 -69.33 -6.26
C GLN A 311 28.53 -69.93 -7.60
N GLN A 312 29.44 -70.11 -8.56
CA GLN A 312 29.12 -70.75 -9.86
C GLN A 312 29.96 -71.99 -10.20
N GLN A 313 30.41 -72.72 -9.19
CA GLN A 313 30.93 -74.08 -9.35
C GLN A 313 30.32 -75.02 -8.30
N GLU A 314 29.01 -75.25 -8.37
CA GLU A 314 28.38 -76.45 -7.81
C GLU A 314 26.95 -76.56 -8.36
N LYS A 315 26.83 -77.23 -9.51
CA LYS A 315 25.71 -78.07 -9.94
C LYS A 315 26.03 -78.71 -11.29
#